data_AF-A0AAX3ES81-F1
#
_entry.id   AF-A0AAX3ES81-F1
#
_cell.length_a   1.000
_cell.length_b   1.000
_cell.length_c   1.000
_cell.angle_alpha   90.00
_cell.angle_beta   90.00
_cell.angle_gamma   90.00
#
_symmetry.space_group_name_H-M   'P 1'
#
loop_
_entity.id
_entity.type
_entity.pdbx_description
1 polymer ?
#
loop_
_entity_poly.entity_id
_entity_poly.type
_entity_poly.pdbx_seq_one_letter_code
_entity_poly.pdbx_strand_id
1 'polypeptide(L)'
;MQHKKFDREILKQIKSLYVYDNWHAPIALGVDFALIVFAIALSEYSYWFLPLTLLIIGSRQRALATILHEASHSALTKNKKFGKILGTYFSGYLIFQSWDSYAQSHVKNHHPKIGTDLDPDYEYYKSSGVFDTYNKREFFWRFFIAPILCLKLFSNIKYLFVNRLMSSANKKELLKILLVHILFFAIGTYFVGYKFYLFILAFALLYCISNDNLVY
;
A
#
# COMPACT_ATOMS: atom_id res chain seq x y z
N MET A 1 -25.21 2.68 21.43
CA MET A 1 -24.96 4.04 20.90
C MET A 1 -26.06 4.38 19.90
N GLN A 2 -26.77 5.50 20.07
CA GLN A 2 -27.68 5.99 19.04
C GLN A 2 -26.84 6.52 17.86
N HIS A 3 -26.92 5.87 16.70
CA HIS A 3 -26.32 6.43 15.48
C HIS A 3 -27.05 7.73 15.14
N LYS A 4 -26.43 8.88 15.43
CA LYS A 4 -26.92 10.18 14.96
C LYS A 4 -26.89 10.15 13.43
N LYS A 5 -28.06 10.18 12.79
CA LYS A 5 -28.18 10.31 11.34
C LYS A 5 -28.05 11.78 10.98
N PHE A 6 -27.22 12.09 9.98
CA PHE A 6 -27.15 13.42 9.41
C PHE A 6 -28.50 13.81 8.78
N ASP A 7 -28.76 15.13 8.75
CA ASP A 7 -29.94 15.68 8.07
C ASP A 7 -29.95 15.26 6.59
N ARG A 8 -31.14 15.09 6.02
CA ARG A 8 -31.32 14.74 4.60
C ARG A 8 -30.68 15.77 3.67
N GLU A 9 -30.70 17.05 4.02
CA GLU A 9 -30.07 18.10 3.22
C GLU A 9 -28.54 17.98 3.24
N ILE A 10 -27.95 17.65 4.39
CA ILE A 10 -26.51 17.37 4.51
C ILE A 10 -26.14 16.15 3.65
N LEU A 11 -26.93 15.08 3.71
CA LEU A 11 -26.69 13.88 2.89
C LEU A 11 -26.76 14.17 1.39
N LYS A 12 -27.66 15.07 0.94
CA LYS A 12 -27.71 15.52 -0.46
C LYS A 12 -26.47 16.31 -0.85
N GLN A 13 -26.02 17.24 0.00
CA GLN A 13 -24.79 18.02 -0.24
C GLN A 13 -23.58 17.10 -0.35
N ILE A 14 -23.42 16.16 0.59
CA ILE A 14 -22.37 15.15 0.55
C ILE A 14 -22.44 14.33 -0.75
N LYS A 15 -23.63 13.87 -1.14
CA LYS A 15 -23.82 13.10 -2.38
C LYS A 15 -23.41 13.90 -3.63
N SER A 16 -23.62 15.22 -3.64
CA SER A 16 -23.19 16.08 -4.74
C SER A 16 -21.67 16.22 -4.87
N LEU A 17 -20.91 15.96 -3.80
CA LEU A 17 -19.45 15.95 -3.81
C LEU A 17 -18.87 14.63 -4.34
N TYR A 18 -19.64 13.54 -4.37
CA TYR A 18 -19.23 12.24 -4.89
C TYR A 18 -19.31 12.16 -6.42
N VAL A 19 -18.60 13.07 -7.10
CA VAL A 19 -18.48 13.07 -8.56
C VAL A 19 -17.21 12.33 -8.97
N TYR A 20 -17.40 11.12 -9.47
CA TYR A 20 -16.32 10.29 -9.99
C TYR A 20 -16.23 10.40 -11.52
N ASP A 21 -15.01 10.34 -12.05
CA ASP A 21 -14.72 10.15 -13.47
C ASP A 21 -13.86 8.90 -13.70
N ASN A 22 -13.35 8.71 -14.92
CA ASN A 22 -12.54 7.54 -15.29
C ASN A 22 -11.13 7.92 -15.76
N TRP A 23 -10.72 9.19 -15.70
CA TRP A 23 -9.50 9.65 -16.35
C TRP A 23 -8.41 10.10 -15.36
N HIS A 24 -8.77 10.55 -14.16
CA HIS A 24 -7.77 10.89 -13.14
C HIS A 24 -6.95 9.67 -12.70
N ALA A 25 -7.58 8.51 -12.51
CA ALA A 25 -6.88 7.31 -12.04
C ALA A 25 -5.80 6.80 -13.03
N PRO A 26 -6.07 6.70 -14.36
CA PRO A 26 -5.01 6.42 -15.33
C PRO A 26 -3.88 7.46 -15.35
N ILE A 27 -4.19 8.76 -15.21
CA ILE A 27 -3.16 9.81 -15.18
C ILE A 27 -2.29 9.65 -13.93
N ALA A 28 -2.89 9.43 -12.76
CA ALA A 28 -2.15 9.20 -11.52
C ALA A 28 -1.19 8.02 -11.64
N LEU A 29 -1.66 6.88 -12.17
CA LEU A 29 -0.81 5.72 -12.45
C LEU A 29 0.31 6.04 -13.44
N GLY A 30 0.00 6.76 -14.51
CA GLY A 30 0.99 7.19 -15.50
C GLY A 30 2.09 8.05 -14.90
N VAL A 31 1.74 9.01 -14.03
CA VAL A 31 2.69 9.85 -13.30
C VAL A 31 3.53 9.01 -12.34
N ASP A 32 2.92 8.10 -11.58
CA ASP A 32 3.65 7.25 -10.64
C ASP A 32 4.65 6.33 -11.34
N PHE A 33 4.27 5.72 -12.47
CA PHE A 33 5.17 4.91 -13.29
C PHE A 33 6.27 5.75 -13.94
N ALA A 34 5.96 6.93 -14.47
CA ALA A 34 6.95 7.82 -15.03
C ALA A 34 8.01 8.22 -13.99
N LEU A 35 7.59 8.50 -12.75
CA LEU A 35 8.50 8.82 -11.65
C LEU A 35 9.34 7.63 -11.22
N ILE A 36 8.80 6.41 -11.21
CA ILE A 36 9.59 5.19 -10.94
C ILE A 36 10.66 5.00 -12.02
N VAL A 37 10.28 5.08 -13.30
CA VAL A 37 11.21 4.93 -14.43
C VAL A 37 12.29 6.02 -14.38
N PHE A 38 11.89 7.27 -14.13
CA PHE A 38 12.82 8.39 -13.98
C PHE A 38 13.80 8.16 -12.82
N ALA A 39 13.33 7.71 -11.66
CA ALA A 39 14.17 7.44 -10.51
C ALA A 39 15.20 6.33 -10.79
N ILE A 40 14.80 5.28 -11.51
CA ILE A 40 15.71 4.20 -11.93
C ILE A 40 16.77 4.74 -12.91
N ALA A 41 16.35 5.51 -13.93
CA ALA A 41 17.26 6.12 -14.89
C ALA A 41 18.29 7.05 -14.22
N LEU A 42 17.87 7.82 -13.21
CA LEU A 42 18.74 8.71 -12.45
C LEU A 42 19.82 7.95 -11.67
N SER A 43 19.47 6.82 -11.07
CA SER A 43 20.45 5.96 -10.38
C SER A 43 21.41 5.23 -11.34
N GLU A 44 21.03 4.98 -12.58
CA GLU A 44 21.94 4.45 -13.60
C GLU A 44 22.97 5.49 -14.05
N TYR A 45 22.59 6.77 -14.04
CA TYR A 45 23.51 7.87 -14.35
C TYR A 45 24.58 8.05 -13.25
N SER A 46 24.21 7.94 -11.98
CA SER A 46 25.18 7.99 -10.87
C SER A 46 24.68 7.30 -9.61
N TYR A 47 25.57 6.54 -8.96
CA TYR A 47 25.29 5.90 -7.67
C TYR A 47 24.97 6.88 -6.55
N TRP A 48 25.39 8.15 -6.66
CA TRP A 48 25.04 9.20 -5.69
C TRP A 48 23.54 9.50 -5.63
N PHE A 49 22.79 9.14 -6.69
CA PHE A 49 21.34 9.31 -6.71
C PHE A 49 20.57 8.16 -6.06
N LEU A 50 21.23 7.07 -5.64
CA LEU A 50 20.56 5.94 -5.00
C LEU A 50 19.64 6.37 -3.85
N PRO A 51 20.05 7.23 -2.88
CA PRO A 51 19.16 7.66 -1.80
C PRO A 51 17.90 8.40 -2.32
N LEU A 52 18.04 9.23 -3.35
CA LEU A 52 16.91 9.93 -3.95
C LEU A 52 15.98 8.96 -4.69
N THR A 53 16.55 7.99 -5.42
CA THR A 53 15.80 6.93 -6.09
C THR A 53 14.98 6.12 -5.09
N LEU A 54 15.56 5.77 -3.94
CA LEU A 54 14.87 5.11 -2.83
C LEU A 54 13.66 5.93 -2.37
N LEU A 55 13.85 7.21 -2.05
CA LEU A 55 12.77 8.08 -1.58
C LEU A 55 11.64 8.22 -2.61
N ILE A 56 11.98 8.41 -3.89
CA ILE A 56 10.98 8.53 -4.95
C ILE A 56 10.18 7.23 -5.07
N ILE A 57 10.86 6.08 -5.21
CA ILE A 57 10.19 4.78 -5.35
C ILE A 57 9.33 4.47 -4.12
N GLY A 58 9.84 4.71 -2.91
CA GLY A 58 9.07 4.53 -1.66
C GLY A 58 7.81 5.41 -1.62
N SER A 59 7.90 6.66 -2.06
CA SER A 59 6.71 7.53 -2.17
C SER A 59 5.70 7.00 -3.20
N ARG A 60 6.17 6.41 -4.31
CA ARG A 60 5.30 5.84 -5.34
C ARG A 60 4.63 4.56 -4.89
N GLN A 61 5.30 3.73 -4.10
CA GLN A 61 4.66 2.57 -3.45
C GLN A 61 3.46 2.99 -2.62
N ARG A 62 3.60 4.07 -1.84
CA ARG A 62 2.49 4.62 -1.05
C ARG A 62 1.35 5.10 -1.95
N ALA A 63 1.66 5.81 -3.04
CA ALA A 63 0.65 6.25 -4.01
C ALA A 63 -0.10 5.06 -4.63
N LEU A 64 0.60 3.98 -5.00
CA LEU A 64 -0.02 2.75 -5.48
C LEU A 64 -0.90 2.08 -4.40
N ALA A 65 -0.49 2.08 -3.14
CA ALA A 65 -1.32 1.59 -2.04
C ALA A 65 -2.59 2.43 -1.87
N THR A 66 -2.51 3.75 -2.05
CA THR A 66 -3.68 4.65 -2.05
C THR A 66 -4.63 4.33 -3.22
N ILE A 67 -4.11 4.09 -4.42
CA ILE A 67 -4.95 3.70 -5.56
C ILE A 67 -5.67 2.37 -5.30
N LEU A 68 -4.98 1.40 -4.69
CA LEU A 68 -5.60 0.15 -4.25
C LEU A 68 -6.70 0.41 -3.20
N HIS A 69 -6.42 1.25 -2.22
CA HIS A 69 -7.35 1.66 -1.17
C HIS A 69 -8.65 2.21 -1.76
N GLU A 70 -8.55 3.24 -2.60
CA GLU A 70 -9.72 3.86 -3.26
C GLU A 70 -10.47 2.86 -4.15
N ALA A 71 -9.75 1.96 -4.84
CA ALA A 71 -10.37 0.91 -5.64
C ALA A 71 -11.13 -0.10 -4.78
N SER A 72 -10.63 -0.42 -3.58
CA SER A 72 -11.28 -1.34 -2.64
C SER A 72 -12.59 -0.77 -2.10
N HIS A 73 -12.65 0.55 -1.90
CA HIS A 73 -13.88 1.29 -1.55
C HIS A 73 -14.82 1.51 -2.75
N SER A 74 -14.43 1.08 -3.96
CA SER A 74 -15.14 1.39 -5.20
C SER A 74 -15.30 2.90 -5.47
N ALA A 75 -14.35 3.70 -4.98
CA ALA A 75 -14.31 5.16 -5.10
C ALA A 75 -13.27 5.68 -6.10
N LEU A 76 -12.41 4.80 -6.65
CA LEU A 76 -11.33 5.21 -7.56
C LEU A 76 -11.83 5.79 -8.91
N THR A 77 -12.89 5.22 -9.49
CA THR A 77 -13.42 5.64 -10.79
C THR A 77 -14.93 5.45 -10.86
N LYS A 78 -15.60 6.21 -11.73
CA LYS A 78 -17.05 6.06 -12.00
C LYS A 78 -17.42 4.63 -12.40
N ASN A 79 -16.62 3.98 -13.24
CA ASN A 79 -16.80 2.57 -13.58
C ASN A 79 -16.07 1.66 -12.58
N LYS A 80 -16.82 1.08 -11.64
CA LYS A 80 -16.26 0.22 -10.58
C LYS A 80 -15.43 -0.96 -11.09
N LYS A 81 -15.78 -1.55 -12.23
CA LYS A 81 -15.00 -2.66 -12.83
C LYS A 81 -13.66 -2.15 -13.33
N PHE A 82 -13.64 -0.99 -13.98
CA PHE A 82 -12.42 -0.35 -14.44
C PHE A 82 -11.51 0.03 -13.26
N GLY A 83 -12.07 0.68 -12.24
CA GLY A 83 -11.34 1.02 -11.01
C GLY A 83 -10.76 -0.22 -10.31
N LYS A 84 -11.51 -1.33 -10.25
CA LYS A 84 -10.98 -2.60 -9.72
C LYS A 84 -9.80 -3.10 -10.55
N ILE A 85 -9.88 -3.06 -11.88
CA ILE A 85 -8.76 -3.48 -12.75
C ILE A 85 -7.52 -2.63 -12.49
N LEU A 86 -7.66 -1.29 -12.46
CA LEU A 86 -6.56 -0.38 -12.18
C LEU A 86 -5.95 -0.63 -10.80
N GLY A 87 -6.77 -0.65 -9.75
CA GLY A 87 -6.32 -0.89 -8.38
C GLY A 87 -5.71 -2.28 -8.16
N THR A 88 -6.13 -3.28 -8.94
CA THR A 88 -5.60 -4.65 -8.83
C THR A 88 -4.29 -4.81 -9.61
N TYR A 89 -4.33 -4.69 -10.93
CA TYR A 89 -3.21 -5.10 -11.80
C TYR A 89 -2.13 -4.03 -11.93
N PHE A 90 -2.53 -2.76 -11.93
CA PHE A 90 -1.60 -1.63 -12.12
C PHE A 90 -1.20 -0.99 -10.79
N SER A 91 -1.67 -1.53 -9.67
CA SER A 91 -1.41 -0.97 -8.34
C SER A 91 -1.09 -2.05 -7.31
N GLY A 92 -2.11 -2.70 -6.75
CA GLY A 92 -1.96 -3.65 -5.65
C GLY A 92 -0.98 -4.78 -5.95
N TYR A 93 -1.09 -5.39 -7.13
CA TYR A 93 -0.18 -6.47 -7.51
C TYR A 93 1.28 -6.01 -7.58
N LEU A 94 1.56 -4.78 -8.03
CA LEU A 94 2.94 -4.27 -8.09
C LEU A 94 3.57 -4.05 -6.71
N ILE A 95 2.76 -3.93 -5.66
CA ILE A 95 3.18 -3.78 -4.27
C ILE A 95 2.87 -5.02 -3.43
N PHE A 96 2.75 -6.19 -4.06
CA PHE A 96 2.47 -7.48 -3.41
C PHE A 96 1.18 -7.48 -2.55
N GLN A 97 0.11 -6.83 -3.01
CA GLN A 97 -1.18 -6.79 -2.33
C GLN A 97 -2.31 -7.35 -3.20
N SER A 98 -3.09 -8.27 -2.63
CA SER A 98 -4.33 -8.77 -3.22
C SER A 98 -5.44 -7.75 -3.01
N TRP A 99 -6.25 -7.49 -4.06
CA TRP A 99 -7.40 -6.60 -3.91
C TRP A 99 -8.46 -7.24 -3.02
N ASP A 100 -8.73 -8.54 -3.20
CA ASP A 100 -9.77 -9.22 -2.41
C ASP A 100 -9.37 -9.30 -0.92
N SER A 101 -8.09 -9.58 -0.62
CA SER A 101 -7.55 -9.58 0.75
C SER A 101 -7.55 -8.20 1.38
N TYR A 102 -7.14 -7.19 0.63
CA TYR A 102 -7.16 -5.82 1.11
C TYR A 102 -8.59 -5.34 1.38
N ALA A 103 -9.53 -5.56 0.44
CA ALA A 103 -10.92 -5.18 0.62
C ALA A 103 -11.60 -5.93 1.80
N GLN A 104 -11.27 -7.21 2.00
CA GLN A 104 -11.80 -7.99 3.11
C GLN A 104 -11.26 -7.49 4.47
N SER A 105 -9.95 -7.29 4.59
CA SER A 105 -9.32 -6.82 5.82
C SER A 105 -9.70 -5.37 6.14
N HIS A 106 -9.61 -4.47 5.16
CA HIS A 106 -9.83 -3.04 5.36
C HIS A 106 -11.31 -2.68 5.37
N VAL A 107 -11.99 -2.84 4.24
CA VAL A 107 -13.35 -2.30 4.04
C VAL A 107 -14.38 -3.06 4.86
N LYS A 108 -14.24 -4.39 4.97
CA LYS A 108 -15.27 -5.22 5.63
C LYS A 108 -14.98 -5.51 7.11
N ASN A 109 -13.71 -5.60 7.50
CA ASN A 109 -13.36 -5.97 8.88
C ASN A 109 -12.96 -4.75 9.72
N HIS A 110 -12.12 -3.84 9.20
CA HIS A 110 -11.65 -2.66 9.92
C HIS A 110 -12.70 -1.54 9.95
N HIS A 111 -13.10 -0.99 8.80
CA HIS A 111 -13.98 0.19 8.70
C HIS A 111 -15.27 0.12 9.54
N PRO A 112 -16.01 -1.00 9.57
CA PRO A 112 -17.24 -1.09 10.37
C PRO A 112 -17.02 -1.13 11.88
N LYS A 113 -15.77 -1.34 12.32
CA LYS A 113 -15.40 -1.63 13.71
C LYS A 113 -14.40 -0.64 14.28
N ILE A 114 -14.04 0.41 13.53
CA ILE A 114 -13.02 1.41 13.90
C ILE A 114 -13.12 1.80 15.38
N GLY A 115 -11.99 1.67 16.08
CA GLY A 115 -11.87 2.08 17.48
C GLY A 115 -12.53 1.17 18.50
N THR A 116 -12.99 -0.02 18.10
CA THR A 116 -13.47 -1.08 19.01
C THR A 116 -12.44 -2.19 19.14
N ASP A 117 -12.54 -3.02 20.20
CA ASP A 117 -11.68 -4.21 20.36
C ASP A 117 -11.90 -5.30 19.29
N LEU A 118 -12.93 -5.15 18.44
CA LEU A 118 -13.17 -6.04 17.31
C LEU A 118 -12.49 -5.55 16.01
N ASP A 119 -11.86 -4.38 16.06
CA ASP A 119 -11.07 -3.84 14.96
C ASP A 119 -9.70 -4.55 14.90
N PRO A 120 -9.42 -5.35 13.84
CA PRO A 120 -8.16 -6.08 13.71
C PRO A 120 -6.93 -5.16 13.74
N ASP A 121 -7.12 -3.92 13.30
CA ASP A 121 -6.09 -2.91 13.16
C ASP A 121 -5.82 -2.22 14.51
N TYR A 122 -6.86 -2.02 15.34
CA TYR A 122 -6.70 -1.59 16.73
C TYR A 122 -5.97 -2.64 17.58
N GLU A 123 -6.30 -3.93 17.41
CA GLU A 123 -5.57 -5.03 18.06
C GLU A 123 -4.10 -5.10 17.61
N TYR A 124 -3.83 -4.85 16.32
CA TYR A 124 -2.46 -4.73 15.84
C TYR A 124 -1.71 -3.57 16.51
N TYR A 125 -2.33 -2.40 16.64
CA TYR A 125 -1.70 -1.27 17.33
C TYR A 125 -1.40 -1.58 18.80
N LYS A 126 -2.35 -2.17 19.54
CA LYS A 126 -2.12 -2.62 20.91
C LYS A 126 -0.94 -3.59 20.99
N SER A 127 -0.92 -4.63 20.15
CA SER A 127 0.16 -5.63 20.15
C SER A 127 1.51 -5.13 19.63
N SER A 128 1.54 -4.06 18.81
CA SER A 128 2.78 -3.40 18.38
C SER A 128 3.50 -2.68 19.52
N GLY A 129 2.77 -2.41 20.60
CA GLY A 129 3.22 -1.68 21.77
C GLY A 129 3.30 -0.17 21.54
N VAL A 130 2.57 0.40 20.58
CA VAL A 130 2.56 1.86 20.33
C VAL A 130 1.92 2.64 21.49
N PHE A 131 0.98 2.03 22.19
CA PHE A 131 0.30 2.61 23.35
C PHE A 131 1.04 2.39 24.67
N ASP A 132 2.12 1.62 24.67
CA ASP A 132 2.92 1.38 25.86
C ASP A 132 3.73 2.63 26.23
N THR A 133 4.08 2.74 27.51
CA THR A 133 4.88 3.85 28.02
C THR A 133 6.37 3.60 27.84
N TYR A 134 7.06 4.49 27.12
CA TYR A 134 8.51 4.45 26.95
C TYR A 134 9.16 5.77 27.35
N ASN A 135 10.45 5.72 27.71
CA ASN A 135 11.25 6.94 27.76
C ASN A 135 11.55 7.46 26.34
N LYS A 136 11.91 8.75 26.22
CA LYS A 136 12.12 9.41 24.91
C LYS A 136 13.13 8.68 24.01
N ARG A 137 14.23 8.17 24.57
CA ARG A 137 15.30 7.50 23.82
C ARG A 137 14.82 6.17 23.27
N GLU A 138 14.16 5.39 24.10
CA GLU A 138 13.60 4.10 23.72
C GLU A 138 12.50 4.24 22.68
N PHE A 139 11.58 5.18 22.86
CA PHE A 139 10.55 5.51 21.87
C PHE A 139 11.17 5.85 20.52
N PHE A 140 12.15 6.77 20.52
CA PHE A 140 12.84 7.19 19.30
C PHE A 140 13.55 6.01 18.61
N TRP A 141 14.25 5.18 19.37
CA TRP A 141 14.90 3.99 18.82
C TRP A 141 13.89 3.01 18.20
N ARG A 142 12.80 2.70 18.92
CA ARG A 142 11.86 1.63 18.57
C ARG A 142 10.96 1.97 17.39
N PHE A 143 10.61 3.25 17.22
CA PHE A 143 9.66 3.71 16.20
C PHE A 143 10.28 4.55 15.07
N PHE A 144 11.53 5.01 15.20
CA PHE A 144 12.23 5.74 14.13
C PHE A 144 13.46 4.99 13.66
N ILE A 145 14.41 4.72 14.56
CA ILE A 145 15.71 4.14 14.14
C ILE A 145 15.60 2.68 13.73
N ALA A 146 14.91 1.84 14.52
CA ALA A 146 14.77 0.42 14.24
C ALA A 146 14.03 0.14 12.91
N PRO A 147 12.97 0.87 12.53
CA PRO A 147 12.39 0.80 11.19
C PRO A 147 13.33 1.25 10.08
N ILE A 148 14.07 2.37 10.25
CA ILE A 148 15.06 2.83 9.26
C ILE A 148 16.16 1.78 9.04
N LEU A 149 16.64 1.17 10.12
CA LEU A 149 17.61 0.08 10.08
C LEU A 149 17.00 -1.27 9.68
N CYS A 150 15.70 -1.30 9.39
CA CYS A 150 14.96 -2.49 8.96
C CYS A 150 15.05 -3.67 9.95
N LEU A 151 15.24 -3.39 11.25
CA LEU A 151 15.35 -4.42 12.29
C LEU A 151 14.03 -5.19 12.50
N LYS A 152 12.90 -4.61 12.07
CA LYS A 152 11.56 -5.23 12.10
C LYS A 152 11.13 -5.83 10.75
N LEU A 153 12.01 -5.86 9.75
CA LEU A 153 11.72 -6.30 8.38
C LEU A 153 10.98 -7.64 8.33
N PHE A 154 11.47 -8.66 9.02
CA PHE A 154 10.86 -9.99 9.01
C PHE A 154 9.48 -10.02 9.67
N SER A 155 9.27 -9.26 10.74
CA SER A 155 7.96 -9.14 11.40
C SER A 155 6.94 -8.49 10.46
N ASN A 156 7.34 -7.40 9.80
CA ASN A 156 6.47 -6.66 8.89
C ASN A 156 6.17 -7.50 7.65
N ILE A 157 7.16 -8.16 7.04
CA ILE A 157 6.96 -9.10 5.92
C ILE A 157 6.00 -10.22 6.30
N LYS A 158 6.17 -10.83 7.50
CA LYS A 158 5.27 -11.88 7.97
C LYS A 158 3.83 -11.38 8.10
N TYR A 159 3.64 -10.21 8.71
CA TYR A 159 2.31 -9.59 8.84
C TYR A 159 1.68 -9.35 7.46
N LEU A 160 2.44 -8.77 6.52
CA LEU A 160 1.97 -8.49 5.16
C LEU A 160 1.61 -9.76 4.39
N PHE A 161 2.46 -10.78 4.47
CA PHE A 161 2.22 -12.05 3.81
C PHE A 161 0.96 -12.73 4.33
N VAL A 162 0.79 -12.78 5.65
CA VAL A 162 -0.38 -13.42 6.28
C VAL A 162 -1.65 -12.59 6.02
N ASN A 163 -1.63 -11.28 6.25
CA ASN A 163 -2.85 -10.46 6.29
C ASN A 163 -3.20 -9.78 4.96
N ARG A 164 -2.22 -9.47 4.10
CA ARG A 164 -2.43 -8.73 2.84
C ARG A 164 -2.32 -9.60 1.60
N LEU A 165 -1.66 -10.76 1.70
CA LEU A 165 -1.57 -11.75 0.60
C LEU A 165 -2.41 -13.00 0.86
N MET A 166 -2.31 -13.63 2.03
CA MET A 166 -2.88 -14.98 2.22
C MET A 166 -4.24 -15.02 2.92
N SER A 167 -4.59 -14.01 3.71
CA SER A 167 -5.76 -14.03 4.60
C SER A 167 -7.09 -14.25 3.87
N SER A 168 -7.24 -13.75 2.65
CA SER A 168 -8.48 -13.89 1.89
C SER A 168 -8.28 -13.98 0.37
N ALA A 169 -7.05 -14.17 -0.11
CA ALA A 169 -6.80 -14.30 -1.54
C ALA A 169 -7.20 -15.70 -2.01
N ASN A 170 -8.00 -15.75 -3.07
CA ASN A 170 -8.27 -17.00 -3.76
C ASN A 170 -6.96 -17.55 -4.36
N LYS A 171 -6.79 -18.88 -4.40
CA LYS A 171 -5.67 -19.55 -5.11
C LYS A 171 -5.47 -18.99 -6.53
N LYS A 172 -6.55 -18.62 -7.22
CA LYS A 172 -6.49 -17.98 -8.55
C LYS A 172 -5.87 -16.57 -8.51
N GLU A 173 -6.16 -15.78 -7.48
CA GLU A 173 -5.60 -14.44 -7.33
C GLU A 173 -4.13 -14.52 -6.93
N LEU A 174 -3.77 -15.40 -6.00
CA LEU A 174 -2.38 -15.69 -5.67
C LEU A 174 -1.57 -16.10 -6.90
N LEU A 175 -2.12 -16.98 -7.74
CA LEU A 175 -1.48 -17.36 -8.99
C LEU A 175 -1.27 -16.15 -9.93
N LYS A 176 -2.26 -15.26 -10.05
CA LYS A 176 -2.12 -14.04 -10.87
C LYS A 176 -1.04 -13.12 -10.32
N ILE A 177 -0.99 -12.92 -9.00
CA ILE A 177 0.05 -12.14 -8.33
C ILE A 177 1.41 -12.74 -8.67
N LEU A 178 1.58 -14.05 -8.49
CA LEU A 178 2.83 -14.74 -8.81
C LEU A 178 3.22 -14.58 -10.29
N LEU A 179 2.28 -14.74 -11.22
CA LEU A 179 2.54 -14.58 -12.65
C LEU A 179 2.95 -13.14 -13.01
N VAL A 180 2.26 -12.14 -12.45
CA VAL A 180 2.61 -10.73 -12.67
C VAL A 180 4.00 -10.43 -12.12
N HIS A 181 4.37 -10.97 -10.97
CA HIS A 181 5.71 -10.81 -10.44
C HIS A 181 6.74 -11.55 -11.28
N ILE A 182 6.52 -12.80 -11.66
CA ILE A 182 7.44 -13.53 -12.54
C ILE A 182 7.71 -12.73 -13.82
N LEU A 183 6.66 -12.18 -14.43
CA LEU A 183 6.80 -11.33 -15.61
C LEU A 183 7.56 -10.03 -15.29
N PHE A 184 7.23 -9.35 -14.19
CA PHE A 184 7.89 -8.14 -13.74
C PHE A 184 9.39 -8.36 -13.45
N PHE A 185 9.74 -9.46 -12.78
CA PHE A 185 11.12 -9.86 -12.53
C PHE A 185 11.84 -10.24 -13.83
N ALA A 186 11.20 -10.99 -14.73
CA ALA A 186 11.80 -11.34 -16.01
C ALA A 186 12.10 -10.10 -16.87
N ILE A 187 11.15 -9.18 -16.97
CA ILE A 187 11.31 -7.90 -17.68
C ILE A 187 12.39 -7.06 -17.01
N GLY A 188 12.31 -6.89 -15.68
CA GLY A 188 13.27 -6.09 -14.92
C GLY A 188 14.70 -6.61 -15.04
N THR A 189 14.91 -7.92 -14.92
CA THR A 189 16.22 -8.55 -15.09
C THR A 189 16.72 -8.43 -16.53
N TYR A 190 15.85 -8.54 -17.54
CA TYR A 190 16.25 -8.38 -18.94
C TYR A 190 16.75 -6.96 -19.25
N PHE A 191 16.06 -5.92 -18.74
CA PHE A 191 16.40 -4.53 -19.04
C PHE A 191 17.46 -3.92 -18.13
N VAL A 192 17.48 -4.29 -16.83
CA VAL A 192 18.29 -3.64 -15.80
C VAL A 192 19.35 -4.58 -15.20
N GLY A 193 19.27 -5.88 -15.47
CA GLY A 193 20.23 -6.87 -14.99
C GLY A 193 20.21 -7.04 -13.46
N TYR A 194 21.37 -7.30 -12.85
CA TYR A 194 21.45 -7.57 -11.41
C TYR A 194 21.05 -6.36 -10.53
N LYS A 195 21.19 -5.14 -11.06
CA LYS A 195 20.81 -3.90 -10.35
C LYS A 195 19.31 -3.84 -10.08
N PHE A 196 18.49 -4.50 -10.90
CA PHE A 196 17.06 -4.64 -10.68
C PHE A 196 16.75 -5.17 -9.27
N TYR A 197 17.50 -6.18 -8.83
CA TYR A 197 17.30 -6.80 -7.52
C TYR A 197 17.71 -5.88 -6.36
N LEU A 198 18.64 -4.95 -6.58
CA LEU A 198 18.96 -3.90 -5.60
C LEU A 198 17.78 -2.94 -5.44
N PHE A 199 17.11 -2.57 -6.54
CA PHE A 199 15.87 -1.77 -6.48
C PHE A 199 14.72 -2.53 -5.83
N ILE A 200 14.59 -3.85 -6.05
CA ILE A 200 13.58 -4.67 -5.38
C ILE A 200 13.87 -4.81 -3.88
N LEU A 201 15.13 -5.00 -3.49
CA LEU A 201 15.51 -5.06 -2.08
C LEU A 201 15.21 -3.73 -1.39
N ALA A 202 15.60 -2.62 -2.02
CA ALA A 202 15.24 -1.26 -1.64
C ALA A 202 13.73 -1.05 -1.50
N PHE A 203 12.97 -1.50 -2.49
CA PHE A 203 11.51 -1.48 -2.52
C PHE A 203 10.92 -2.24 -1.32
N ALA A 204 11.44 -3.43 -1.00
CA ALA A 204 11.01 -4.22 0.16
C ALA A 204 11.36 -3.55 1.51
N LEU A 205 12.52 -2.88 1.60
CA LEU A 205 12.96 -2.17 2.80
C LEU A 205 12.10 -0.93 3.08
N LEU A 206 11.80 -0.13 2.05
CA LEU A 206 10.93 1.06 2.17
C LEU A 206 9.47 0.71 2.42
N TYR A 207 9.03 -0.45 1.96
CA TYR A 207 7.71 -0.97 2.27
C TYR A 207 7.52 -1.18 3.79
N CYS A 208 8.57 -1.57 4.52
CA CYS A 208 8.50 -1.71 5.98
C CYS A 208 8.35 -0.39 6.71
N ILE A 209 8.85 0.71 6.15
CA ILE A 209 8.73 2.05 6.74
C ILE A 209 7.37 2.68 6.36
N SER A 210 6.85 2.34 5.18
CA SER A 210 5.65 2.96 4.62
C SER A 210 4.35 2.21 4.91
N ASN A 211 4.33 0.96 5.36
CA ASN A 211 3.06 0.22 5.55
C ASN A 211 2.60 0.13 7.01
N ASP A 212 3.46 0.40 7.99
CA ASP A 212 3.09 0.48 9.41
C ASP A 212 2.10 1.64 9.69
N ASN A 213 1.94 2.54 8.70
CA ASN A 213 1.06 3.71 8.71
C ASN A 213 -0.02 3.64 7.61
N LEU A 214 -0.44 2.45 7.18
CA LEU A 214 -1.58 2.25 6.26
C LEU A 214 -2.78 1.57 6.95
N VAL A 215 -2.82 1.70 8.27
CA VAL A 215 -3.99 1.51 9.12
C VAL A 215 -4.72 2.87 9.27
N TYR A 216 -4.89 3.58 8.16
CA TYR A 216 -5.73 4.77 8.06
C TYR A 216 -6.88 4.49 7.09
#